data_AF-A0A9W7FA96-F1
#
_entry.id   AF-A0A9W7FA96-F1
#
_cell.length_a   1.000
_cell.length_b   1.000
_cell.length_c   1.000
_cell.angle_alpha   90.00
_cell.angle_beta   90.00
_cell.angle_gamma   90.00
#
_symmetry.space_group_name_H-M   'P 1'
#
loop_
_entity.id
_entity.type
_entity.pdbx_description
1 polymer ?
#
loop_
_entity_poly.entity_id
_entity_poly.type
_entity_poly.pdbx_seq_one_letter_code
_entity_poly.pdbx_strand_id
1 'polypeptide(L)'
;MEYVQDNLIEEIDHRFGEEIGLEADYSSGVLEVAVGDRMWVINKQSPNKQIWWSSPFSGPKRFEWSSNSNPITGEDGSWMCTKEDGFELVSNLIRELDDAIEEELQDDRDTLQKFNLWKGERAS
;
A
#
# COMPACT_ATOMS: atom_id res chain seq x y z
N MET A 1 -2.51 -9.29 -21.15
CA MET A 1 -1.87 -10.16 -20.13
C MET A 1 -0.66 -9.50 -19.47
N GLU A 2 0.07 -8.60 -20.15
CA GLU A 2 1.09 -7.73 -19.54
C GLU A 2 0.46 -6.49 -18.86
N TYR A 3 -0.64 -5.99 -19.44
CA TYR A 3 -1.37 -4.78 -19.00
C TYR A 3 -1.87 -4.72 -17.55
N VAL A 4 -2.16 -5.84 -16.88
CA VAL A 4 -2.70 -5.77 -15.50
C VAL A 4 -1.59 -5.51 -14.46
N GLN A 5 -0.32 -5.65 -14.85
CA GLN A 5 0.80 -5.49 -13.92
C GLN A 5 1.29 -4.03 -13.83
N ASP A 6 1.12 -3.23 -14.89
CA ASP A 6 1.55 -1.83 -14.91
C ASP A 6 0.57 -0.90 -14.17
N ASN A 7 -0.71 -1.28 -14.13
CA ASN A 7 -1.76 -0.51 -13.46
C ASN A 7 -1.53 -0.27 -11.97
N LEU A 8 -0.78 -1.13 -11.26
CA LEU A 8 -0.63 -0.98 -9.80
C LEU A 8 0.10 0.31 -9.42
N ILE A 9 1.14 0.66 -10.17
CA ILE A 9 1.92 1.87 -9.88
C ILE A 9 1.11 3.10 -10.27
N GLU A 10 0.45 3.03 -11.43
CA GLU A 10 -0.45 4.10 -11.88
C GLU A 10 -1.60 4.34 -10.90
N GLU A 11 -2.17 3.28 -10.32
CA GLU A 11 -3.24 3.40 -9.31
C GLU A 11 -2.72 4.03 -8.00
N ILE A 12 -1.53 3.64 -7.55
CA ILE A 12 -0.92 4.26 -6.35
C ILE A 12 -0.62 5.73 -6.61
N ASP A 13 -0.02 6.07 -7.75
CA ASP A 13 0.30 7.46 -8.11
C ASP A 13 -0.98 8.29 -8.30
N HIS A 14 -1.99 7.73 -8.96
CA HIS A 14 -3.28 8.38 -9.15
C HIS A 14 -3.98 8.70 -7.82
N ARG A 15 -3.88 7.78 -6.86
CA ARG A 15 -4.62 7.87 -5.60
C ARG A 15 -3.84 8.58 -4.48
N PHE A 16 -2.52 8.51 -4.51
CA PHE A 16 -1.64 8.98 -3.44
C PHE A 16 -0.49 9.89 -3.89
N GLY A 17 -0.39 10.24 -5.17
CA GLY A 17 0.76 10.98 -5.71
C GLY A 17 1.01 12.37 -5.10
N GLU A 18 0.03 12.92 -4.36
CA GLU A 18 0.16 14.19 -3.64
C GLU A 18 0.23 14.04 -2.11
N GLU A 19 0.17 12.80 -1.58
CA GLU A 19 0.15 12.56 -0.14
C GLU A 19 1.54 12.71 0.50
N ILE A 20 1.57 13.36 1.66
CA ILE A 20 2.80 13.62 2.40
C ILE A 20 3.27 12.32 3.05
N GLY A 21 4.54 11.97 2.84
CA GLY A 21 5.19 10.85 3.52
C GLY A 21 5.08 9.50 2.80
N LEU A 22 4.41 9.43 1.65
CA LEU A 22 4.45 8.27 0.77
C LEU A 22 5.60 8.38 -0.23
N GLU A 23 6.46 7.37 -0.28
CA GLU A 23 7.53 7.22 -1.27
C GLU A 23 7.38 5.87 -1.99
N ALA A 24 7.33 5.87 -3.32
CA ALA A 24 7.24 4.65 -4.11
C ALA A 24 8.41 4.54 -5.09
N ASP A 25 9.11 3.40 -5.08
CA ASP A 25 10.16 3.06 -6.03
C ASP A 25 9.86 1.73 -6.72
N TYR A 26 10.03 1.69 -8.04
CA TYR A 26 9.89 0.47 -8.81
C TYR A 26 11.16 0.15 -9.57
N SER A 27 11.80 -0.97 -9.20
CA SER A 27 13.01 -1.42 -9.85
C SER A 27 13.05 -2.94 -9.97
N SER A 28 13.47 -3.43 -11.15
CA SER A 28 13.68 -4.86 -11.41
C SER A 28 12.51 -5.79 -11.06
N GLY A 29 11.27 -5.32 -11.22
CA GLY A 29 10.06 -6.10 -10.90
C GLY A 29 9.66 -6.06 -9.43
N VAL A 30 10.34 -5.26 -8.61
CA VAL A 30 10.01 -5.03 -7.20
C VAL A 30 9.48 -3.60 -7.05
N LEU A 31 8.29 -3.45 -6.50
CA LEU A 31 7.72 -2.20 -6.06
C LEU A 31 7.91 -2.08 -4.55
N GLU A 32 8.62 -1.05 -4.13
CA GLU A 32 8.81 -0.68 -2.73
C GLU A 32 7.95 0.56 -2.46
N VAL A 33 7.13 0.52 -1.42
CA VAL A 33 6.33 1.67 -0.98
C VAL A 33 6.64 1.92 0.49
N ALA A 34 7.00 3.14 0.84
CA ALA A 34 7.28 3.56 2.21
C ALA A 34 6.26 4.62 2.65
N VAL A 35 5.79 4.51 3.89
CA VAL A 35 4.96 5.51 4.58
C VAL A 35 5.50 5.67 6.00
N GLY A 36 6.18 6.78 6.29
CA GLY A 36 6.90 6.96 7.56
C GLY A 36 7.93 5.84 7.77
N ASP A 37 7.85 5.16 8.92
CA ASP A 37 8.73 4.01 9.26
C ASP A 37 8.24 2.65 8.70
N ARG A 38 7.17 2.65 7.89
CA ARG A 38 6.51 1.44 7.37
C ARG A 38 6.89 1.19 5.93
N MET A 39 7.10 -0.07 5.56
CA MET A 39 7.54 -0.46 4.22
C MET A 39 6.79 -1.67 3.69
N TRP A 40 6.23 -1.52 2.49
CA TRP A 40 5.64 -2.57 1.69
C TRP A 40 6.58 -2.94 0.57
N VAL A 41 6.69 -4.25 0.32
CA VAL A 41 7.48 -4.77 -0.80
C VAL A 41 6.61 -5.71 -1.62
N ILE A 42 6.36 -5.35 -2.87
CA ILE A 42 5.59 -6.11 -3.85
C ILE A 42 6.53 -6.59 -4.95
N ASN A 43 6.90 -7.87 -4.91
CA ASN A 43 7.79 -8.51 -5.88
C ASN A 43 6.97 -9.28 -6.93
N LYS A 44 7.05 -8.82 -8.17
CA LYS A 44 6.41 -9.42 -9.35
C LYS A 44 7.32 -10.52 -9.91
N GLN A 45 6.91 -11.78 -9.76
CA GLN A 45 7.58 -12.94 -10.34
C GLN A 45 6.88 -13.33 -11.65
N SER A 46 7.07 -12.52 -12.69
CA SER A 46 6.39 -12.65 -14.00
C SER A 46 6.51 -14.06 -14.62
N PRO A 47 7.64 -14.79 -14.57
CA PRO A 47 7.74 -16.14 -15.12
C PRO A 47 6.76 -17.15 -14.49
N ASN A 48 6.51 -17.01 -13.19
CA ASN A 48 5.65 -17.93 -12.43
C ASN A 48 4.21 -17.42 -12.28
N LYS A 49 3.90 -16.23 -12.83
CA LYS A 49 2.61 -15.54 -12.63
C LYS A 49 2.23 -15.45 -11.16
N GLN A 50 3.20 -15.06 -10.34
CA GLN A 50 3.03 -14.91 -8.90
C GLN A 50 3.44 -13.51 -8.48
N ILE A 51 2.76 -13.00 -7.46
CA ILE A 51 3.16 -11.80 -6.75
C ILE A 51 3.42 -12.18 -5.30
N TRP A 52 4.57 -11.72 -4.81
CA TRP A 52 4.95 -11.82 -3.41
C TRP A 52 4.78 -10.44 -2.78
N TRP A 53 4.16 -10.42 -1.63
CA TRP A 53 3.85 -9.22 -0.86
C TRP A 53 4.54 -9.37 0.49
N SER A 54 5.16 -8.29 0.97
CA SER A 54 5.48 -8.09 2.39
C SER A 54 4.80 -6.82 2.90
N SER A 55 3.96 -6.91 3.93
CA SER A 55 3.34 -5.76 4.61
C SER A 55 3.73 -5.71 6.09
N PRO A 56 3.87 -4.49 6.65
CA PRO A 56 4.05 -4.28 8.07
C PRO A 56 2.79 -4.64 8.90
N PHE A 57 1.62 -4.67 8.28
CA PHE A 57 0.34 -4.97 8.92
C PHE A 57 -0.10 -6.42 8.75
N SER A 58 -0.16 -6.91 7.50
CA SER A 58 -0.74 -8.20 7.14
C SER A 58 0.29 -9.29 6.88
N GLY A 59 1.59 -8.95 6.99
CA GLY A 59 2.70 -9.87 6.86
C GLY A 59 2.93 -10.34 5.42
N PRO A 60 3.65 -11.46 5.23
CA PRO A 60 3.96 -11.97 3.91
C PRO A 60 2.77 -12.69 3.28
N LYS A 61 2.48 -12.38 2.01
CA LYS A 61 1.41 -13.01 1.23
C LYS A 61 1.88 -13.38 -0.17
N ARG A 62 1.20 -14.38 -0.74
CA ARG A 62 1.46 -14.87 -2.09
C ARG A 62 0.16 -14.88 -2.88
N PHE A 63 0.20 -14.26 -4.04
CA PHE A 63 -0.95 -14.07 -4.92
C PHE A 63 -0.78 -14.84 -6.22
N GLU A 64 -1.90 -15.32 -6.73
CA GLU A 64 -2.03 -15.94 -8.04
C GLU A 64 -3.17 -15.25 -8.81
N TRP A 65 -3.04 -15.21 -10.13
CA TRP A 65 -4.05 -14.59 -10.99
C TRP A 65 -5.30 -15.44 -11.05
N SER A 66 -6.44 -14.86 -10.67
CA SER A 66 -7.76 -15.41 -10.89
C SER A 66 -8.35 -14.79 -12.15
N SER A 67 -8.89 -15.60 -13.05
CA SER A 67 -9.63 -15.11 -14.24
C SER A 67 -11.07 -14.68 -13.93
N ASN A 68 -11.52 -14.80 -12.67
CA ASN A 68 -12.86 -14.40 -12.28
C ASN A 68 -12.96 -12.87 -12.29
N SER A 69 -14.11 -12.33 -12.70
CA SER A 69 -14.37 -10.89 -12.63
C SER A 69 -14.12 -10.38 -11.22
N ASN A 70 -13.35 -9.31 -11.09
CA ASN A 70 -13.15 -8.63 -9.83
C ASN A 70 -14.52 -8.06 -9.36
N PRO A 71 -15.04 -8.48 -8.19
CA PRO A 71 -16.36 -8.03 -7.72
C PRO A 71 -16.38 -6.55 -7.34
N ILE A 72 -15.22 -5.93 -7.13
CA ILE A 72 -15.07 -4.51 -6.77
C ILE A 72 -14.94 -3.65 -8.02
N THR A 73 -14.01 -3.97 -8.93
CA THR A 73 -13.73 -3.14 -10.12
C THR A 73 -14.60 -3.52 -11.33
N GLY A 74 -15.20 -4.72 -11.32
CA GLY A 74 -15.93 -5.26 -12.47
C GLY A 74 -15.02 -5.69 -13.63
N GLU A 75 -13.70 -5.56 -13.48
CA GLU A 75 -12.72 -5.93 -14.50
C GLU A 75 -12.48 -7.43 -14.55
N ASP A 76 -11.99 -7.90 -15.70
CA ASP A 76 -11.64 -9.30 -15.90
C ASP A 76 -10.35 -9.66 -15.15
N GLY A 77 -10.53 -10.39 -14.06
CA GLY A 77 -9.48 -11.00 -13.29
C GLY A 77 -8.91 -10.13 -12.18
N SER A 78 -8.31 -10.81 -11.19
CA SER A 78 -7.77 -10.19 -9.99
C SER A 78 -6.67 -11.04 -9.37
N TRP A 79 -5.76 -10.39 -8.64
CA TRP A 79 -4.71 -11.08 -7.91
C TRP A 79 -5.24 -11.49 -6.54
N MET A 80 -5.43 -12.80 -6.33
CA MET A 80 -6.04 -13.33 -5.11
C MET A 80 -4.99 -14.04 -4.26
N CYS A 81 -5.05 -13.83 -2.94
CA CYS A 81 -4.19 -14.52 -2.00
C CYS A 81 -4.43 -16.04 -2.03
N THR A 82 -3.35 -16.81 -2.06
CA THR A 82 -3.43 -18.29 -2.13
C THR A 82 -3.76 -18.97 -0.81
N LYS A 83 -3.78 -18.22 0.31
CA LYS A 83 -3.96 -18.76 1.66
C LYS A 83 -5.11 -18.13 2.44
N GLU A 84 -5.65 -17.02 1.96
CA GLU A 84 -6.67 -16.24 2.66
C GLU A 84 -7.77 -15.86 1.68
N ASP A 85 -8.94 -16.46 1.89
CA ASP A 85 -10.09 -16.27 1.02
C ASP A 85 -10.56 -14.81 1.06
N GLY A 86 -10.79 -14.23 -0.12
CA GLY A 86 -11.25 -12.85 -0.24
C GLY A 86 -10.16 -11.78 -0.10
N PHE A 87 -8.91 -12.16 0.18
CA PHE A 87 -7.80 -11.20 0.25
C PHE A 87 -7.27 -10.90 -1.17
N GLU A 88 -7.77 -9.83 -1.77
CA GLU A 88 -7.39 -9.33 -3.09
C GLU A 88 -6.26 -8.28 -2.98
N LEU A 89 -5.29 -8.33 -3.90
CA LEU A 89 -4.05 -7.54 -3.84
C LEU A 89 -4.28 -6.02 -3.80
N VAL A 90 -4.95 -5.46 -4.80
CA VAL A 90 -4.99 -4.00 -5.02
C VAL A 90 -5.79 -3.32 -3.93
N SER A 91 -6.99 -3.83 -3.65
CA SER A 91 -7.89 -3.30 -2.63
C SER A 91 -7.28 -3.33 -1.23
N ASN A 92 -6.57 -4.40 -0.86
CA ASN A 92 -5.92 -4.46 0.44
C ASN A 92 -4.68 -3.58 0.52
N LEU A 93 -3.91 -3.46 -0.57
CA LEU A 93 -2.74 -2.58 -0.57
C LEU A 93 -3.20 -1.14 -0.36
N ILE A 94 -4.19 -0.70 -1.12
CA ILE A 94 -4.72 0.65 -0.99
C ILE A 94 -5.27 0.90 0.41
N ARG A 95 -6.08 -0.02 0.95
CA ARG A 95 -6.61 0.12 2.31
C ARG A 95 -5.50 0.27 3.35
N GLU A 96 -4.45 -0.56 3.25
CA GLU A 96 -3.32 -0.48 4.18
C GLU A 96 -2.53 0.82 4.03
N LEU A 97 -2.40 1.37 2.82
CA LEU A 97 -1.75 2.67 2.60
C LEU A 97 -2.60 3.83 3.13
N ASP A 98 -3.91 3.82 2.88
CA ASP A 98 -4.87 4.79 3.45
C ASP A 98 -4.75 4.81 4.99
N ASP A 99 -4.86 3.63 5.62
CA ASP A 99 -4.76 3.47 7.08
C ASP A 99 -3.41 3.99 7.60
N ALA A 100 -2.31 3.73 6.88
CA ALA A 100 -0.98 4.16 7.29
C ALA A 100 -0.77 5.68 7.19
N ILE A 101 -1.26 6.29 6.11
CA ILE A 101 -1.16 7.74 5.90
C ILE A 101 -1.98 8.49 6.95
N GLU A 102 -3.20 8.01 7.24
CA GLU A 102 -4.05 8.60 8.29
C GLU A 102 -3.37 8.55 9.67
N GLU A 103 -2.74 7.42 10.02
CA GLU A 103 -2.01 7.27 11.28
C GLU A 103 -0.79 8.21 11.35
N GLU A 104 -0.01 8.34 10.27
CA GLU A 104 1.17 9.23 10.21
C GLU A 104 0.77 10.71 10.39
N LEU A 105 -0.28 11.16 9.67
CA LEU A 105 -0.78 12.54 9.79
C LEU A 105 -1.31 12.86 11.19
N GLN A 106 -1.92 11.88 11.87
CA GLN A 106 -2.43 12.05 13.23
C GLN A 106 -1.28 12.12 14.25
N ASP A 107 -0.24 11.31 14.10
CA ASP A 107 0.95 11.34 14.96
C ASP A 107 1.70 12.69 14.86
N ASP A 108 1.82 13.24 13.65
CA ASP A 108 2.39 14.57 13.41
C ASP A 108 1.57 15.66 14.10
N ARG A 109 0.24 15.60 13.94
CA ARG A 109 -0.69 16.55 14.56
C ARG A 109 -0.58 16.52 16.10
N ASP A 110 -0.50 15.34 16.69
CA ASP A 110 -0.41 15.17 18.14
C ASP A 110 0.94 15.64 18.68
N THR A 111 2.01 15.41 17.92
CA THR A 111 3.36 15.91 18.23
C THR A 111 3.39 17.45 18.26
N LEU A 112 2.80 18.10 17.26
CA LEU A 112 2.69 19.56 17.18
C LEU A 112 1.83 20.14 18.32
N GLN A 113 0.71 19.50 18.66
CA GLN A 113 -0.13 19.94 19.78
C GLN A 113 0.61 19.89 21.12
N LYS A 114 1.31 18.78 21.41
CA LYS A 114 2.10 18.62 22.63
C LYS A 114 3.22 19.66 22.72
N PHE A 115 3.90 19.93 21.61
CA PHE A 115 4.95 20.95 21.56
C PHE A 115 4.41 22.36 21.85
N ASN A 116 3.28 22.74 21.25
CA ASN A 116 2.67 24.05 21.46
C ASN A 116 2.18 24.23 22.90
N LEU A 117 1.60 23.18 23.51
CA LEU A 117 1.21 23.20 24.92
C LEU A 117 2.42 23.43 25.84
N TRP A 118 3.50 22.68 25.62
CA TRP A 118 4.74 22.81 26.39
C TRP A 118 5.37 24.21 26.30
N LYS A 119 5.27 24.86 25.14
CA LYS A 119 5.73 26.26 24.96
C LYS A 119 4.85 27.26 25.70
N GLY A 120 3.52 27.08 25.68
CA GLY A 120 2.58 27.97 26.37
C GLY A 120 2.74 27.96 27.90
N GLU A 121 3.03 26.81 28.50
CA GLU A 121 3.25 26.67 29.94
C GLU A 121 4.55 27.30 30.44
N ARG A 122 5.57 27.42 29.58
CA ARG A 122 6.88 28.01 29.93
C ARG A 122 6.96 29.52 29.74
N ALA A 123 6.00 30.10 29.04
CA ALA A 123 5.95 31.53 28.75
C ALA A 123 5.09 32.32 29.75
N SER A 124 4.57 31.67 30.80
CA SER A 124 3.73 32.26 31.87
C SER A 124 4.45 32.31 33.21
#